data_AF-A0A1V5YIA3-F1
#
_entry.id   AF-A0A1V5YIA3-F1
#
_cell.length_a   1.000
_cell.length_b   1.000
_cell.length_c   1.000
_cell.angle_alpha   90.00
_cell.angle_beta   90.00
_cell.angle_gamma   90.00
#
_symmetry.space_group_name_H-M   'P 1'
#
loop_
_entity.id
_entity.type
_entity.pdbx_description
1 polymer ?
#
loop_
_entity_poly.entity_id
_entity_poly.type
_entity_poly.pdbx_seq_one_letter_code
_entity_poly.pdbx_strand_id
1 'polypeptide(L)'
;MTLVAAQPLFLADVLTQILVQAGENALPKTLLMTLGGYPLPLSLETYMASLMERFSSVTFIMAYGVAEVDAGLLVSLGRDERGRHVFSPRSGEVRYAVGPDGRLKIGLGAEKPLFDTGDYAEVLGDSRLIISPNPKRYAEDTLRLLDTWDNDTWRRRTGFLVRSGDSQPRFQLRKGIAPLSKDEVEFWDFCRMTDFCWTKKPDWS
;
A
#
# COMPACT_ATOMS: atom_id res chain seq x y z
N MET A 1 23.11 -4.38 1.31
CA MET A 1 21.80 -3.68 1.25
C MET A 1 20.95 -4.42 0.24
N THR A 2 19.72 -4.76 0.61
CA THR A 2 18.74 -5.40 -0.29
C THR A 2 17.67 -4.39 -0.64
N LEU A 3 17.32 -4.29 -1.93
CA LEU A 3 16.24 -3.43 -2.41
C LEU A 3 15.06 -4.30 -2.81
N VAL A 4 13.87 -3.96 -2.31
CA VAL A 4 12.63 -4.65 -2.63
C VAL A 4 11.59 -3.63 -3.11
N ALA A 5 11.01 -3.87 -4.27
CA ALA A 5 9.87 -3.12 -4.78
C ALA A 5 8.65 -4.03 -4.84
N ALA A 6 7.56 -3.64 -4.19
CA ALA A 6 6.38 -4.50 -4.07
C ALA A 6 5.11 -3.70 -3.77
N GLN A 7 3.97 -4.37 -3.92
CA GLN A 7 2.71 -3.88 -3.37
C GLN A 7 2.66 -4.14 -1.85
N PRO A 8 2.07 -3.23 -1.05
CA PRO A 8 2.08 -3.33 0.41
C PRO A 8 1.62 -4.67 1.01
N LEU A 9 0.43 -5.17 0.66
CA LEU A 9 -0.14 -6.40 1.25
C LEU A 9 0.69 -7.63 0.88
N PHE A 10 1.19 -7.68 -0.36
CA PHE A 10 2.05 -8.78 -0.81
C PHE A 10 3.37 -8.79 -0.03
N LEU A 11 4.01 -7.62 0.12
CA LEU A 11 5.26 -7.55 0.86
C LEU A 11 5.07 -7.95 2.32
N ALA A 12 4.00 -7.47 2.97
CA ALA A 12 3.68 -7.87 4.33
C ALA A 12 3.52 -9.40 4.45
N ASP A 13 2.83 -10.05 3.51
CA ASP A 13 2.68 -11.51 3.51
C ASP A 13 4.00 -12.26 3.34
N VAL A 14 4.82 -11.84 2.38
CA VAL A 14 6.13 -12.44 2.15
C VAL A 14 7.05 -12.25 3.36
N LEU A 15 7.08 -11.06 3.96
CA LEU A 15 7.87 -10.78 5.15
C LEU A 15 7.44 -11.65 6.33
N THR A 16 6.13 -11.77 6.58
CA THR A 16 5.61 -12.66 7.63
C THR A 16 6.04 -14.11 7.40
N GLN A 17 5.94 -14.61 6.17
CA GLN A 17 6.35 -15.98 5.85
C GLN A 17 7.85 -16.20 5.98
N ILE A 18 8.67 -15.29 5.46
CA ILE A 18 10.12 -15.36 5.56
C ILE A 18 10.56 -15.34 7.01
N LEU A 19 10.00 -14.46 7.85
CA LEU A 19 10.39 -14.36 9.25
C LEU A 19 9.98 -15.56 10.10
N VAL A 20 8.91 -16.28 9.71
CA VAL A 20 8.53 -17.53 10.35
C VAL A 20 9.45 -18.69 9.94
N GLN A 21 9.93 -18.70 8.69
CA GLN A 21 10.72 -19.80 8.13
C GLN A 21 12.24 -19.61 8.26
N ALA A 22 12.72 -18.37 8.29
CA ALA A 22 14.14 -18.04 8.28
C ALA A 22 14.71 -18.03 9.70
N GLY A 23 15.86 -18.68 9.88
CA GLY A 23 16.72 -18.41 11.03
C GLY A 23 17.31 -17.00 10.94
N GLU A 24 17.56 -16.36 12.09
CA GLU A 24 17.99 -14.95 12.17
C GLU A 24 19.22 -14.62 11.31
N ASN A 25 20.12 -15.58 11.09
CA ASN A 25 21.35 -15.40 10.30
C ASN A 25 21.13 -15.33 8.78
N ALA A 26 19.91 -15.56 8.28
CA ALA A 26 19.60 -15.54 6.85
C ALA A 26 19.03 -14.21 6.35
N LEU A 27 18.73 -13.26 7.24
CA LEU A 27 18.11 -11.99 6.87
C LEU A 27 19.15 -10.94 6.44
N PRO A 28 18.84 -10.10 5.43
CA PRO A 28 19.72 -9.01 5.08
C PRO A 28 19.79 -7.98 6.22
N LYS A 29 20.98 -7.44 6.50
CA LYS A 29 21.16 -6.43 7.58
C LYS A 29 20.45 -5.10 7.29
N THR A 30 20.37 -4.73 6.01
CA THR A 30 19.80 -3.44 5.57
C THR A 30 18.81 -3.67 4.45
N LEU A 31 17.59 -3.14 4.61
CA LEU A 31 16.50 -3.29 3.68
C LEU A 31 15.96 -1.92 3.24
N LEU A 32 15.93 -1.69 1.93
CA LEU A 32 15.24 -0.54 1.34
C LEU A 32 13.99 -1.04 0.62
N MET A 33 12.82 -0.59 1.07
CA MET A 33 11.54 -1.00 0.50
C MET A 33 10.88 0.15 -0.25
N THR A 34 10.54 -0.10 -1.50
CA THR A 34 9.71 0.80 -2.30
C THR A 34 8.32 0.18 -2.46
N LEU A 35 7.31 0.83 -1.91
CA LEU A 35 5.95 0.33 -1.83
C LEU A 35 5.02 1.18 -2.69
N GLY A 36 4.11 0.57 -3.44
CA GLY A 36 3.18 1.34 -4.25
C GLY A 36 2.07 0.52 -4.89
N GLY A 37 1.31 1.18 -5.76
CA GLY A 37 0.18 0.58 -6.48
C GLY A 37 -1.19 0.84 -5.85
N TYR A 38 -1.24 1.00 -4.53
CA TYR A 38 -2.41 1.42 -3.74
C TYR A 38 -1.95 2.03 -2.39
N PRO A 39 -2.82 2.75 -1.66
CA PRO A 39 -2.48 3.33 -0.36
C PRO A 39 -2.00 2.28 0.65
N LEU A 40 -0.99 2.61 1.44
CA LEU A 40 -0.53 1.81 2.57
C LEU A 40 -1.33 2.22 3.82
N PRO A 41 -2.18 1.34 4.40
CA PRO A 41 -2.80 1.61 5.70
C PRO A 41 -1.72 1.86 6.77
N LEU A 42 -1.98 2.81 7.68
CA LEU A 42 -1.09 3.15 8.78
C LEU A 42 -0.88 1.96 9.73
N SER A 43 -1.96 1.20 9.99
CA SER A 43 -1.87 -0.01 10.82
C SER A 43 -0.97 -1.08 10.18
N LEU A 44 -1.02 -1.20 8.85
CA LEU A 44 -0.16 -2.12 8.10
C LEU A 44 1.29 -1.69 8.15
N GLU A 45 1.57 -0.38 8.00
CA GLU A 45 2.93 0.15 8.14
C GLU A 45 3.49 -0.13 9.53
N THR A 46 2.68 0.06 10.57
CA THR A 46 3.04 -0.26 11.96
C THR A 46 3.35 -1.74 12.13
N TYR A 47 2.50 -2.61 11.59
CA TYR A 47 2.73 -4.06 11.61
C TYR A 47 4.02 -4.43 10.89
N MET A 48 4.23 -3.91 9.67
CA MET A 48 5.46 -4.14 8.92
C MET A 48 6.68 -3.64 9.67
N ALA A 49 6.64 -2.45 10.28
CA ALA A 49 7.73 -1.93 11.11
C ALA A 49 8.06 -2.87 12.28
N SER A 50 7.06 -3.47 12.93
CA SER A 50 7.28 -4.45 14.00
C SER A 50 7.98 -5.73 13.53
N LEU A 51 7.71 -6.17 12.29
CA LEU A 51 8.43 -7.28 11.66
C LEU A 51 9.90 -6.92 11.40
N MET A 52 10.17 -5.63 11.19
CA MET A 52 11.48 -5.12 10.78
C MET A 52 12.46 -4.89 11.94
N GLU A 53 12.03 -5.04 13.20
CA GLU A 53 12.92 -4.94 14.37
C GLU A 53 14.10 -5.93 14.33
N ARG A 54 13.99 -6.99 13.53
CA ARG A 54 15.04 -8.00 13.31
C ARG A 54 16.13 -7.55 12.33
N PHE A 55 15.96 -6.41 11.67
CA PHE A 55 16.89 -5.88 10.68
C PHE A 55 17.68 -4.73 11.32
N SER A 56 18.94 -4.56 10.92
CA SER A 56 19.78 -3.48 11.48
C SER A 56 19.36 -2.09 10.99
N SER A 57 18.76 -2.01 9.80
CA SER A 57 18.28 -0.74 9.24
C SER A 57 17.23 -1.01 8.16
N VAL A 58 16.11 -0.29 8.23
CA VAL A 58 15.02 -0.38 7.26
C VAL A 58 14.54 1.01 6.85
N THR A 59 14.23 1.20 5.57
CA THR A 59 13.64 2.43 5.04
C THR A 59 12.44 2.10 4.17
N PHE A 60 11.31 2.75 4.46
CA PHE A 60 10.10 2.69 3.66
C PHE A 60 10.05 3.90 2.72
N ILE A 61 9.84 3.65 1.43
CA ILE A 61 9.57 4.67 0.42
C ILE A 61 8.23 4.33 -0.20
N MET A 62 7.20 5.14 0.06
CA MET A 62 5.96 5.04 -0.69
C MET A 62 6.12 5.73 -2.03
N ALA A 63 5.90 4.98 -3.10
CA ALA A 63 6.00 5.43 -4.47
C ALA A 63 4.60 5.57 -5.08
N TYR A 64 4.36 6.70 -5.71
CA TYR A 64 3.17 6.98 -6.49
C TYR A 64 3.54 7.22 -7.96
N GLY A 65 2.77 6.62 -8.85
CA GLY A 65 2.91 6.76 -10.29
C GLY A 65 1.73 6.13 -11.01
N VAL A 66 1.62 6.45 -12.29
CA VAL A 66 0.58 5.95 -13.19
C VAL A 66 1.26 5.36 -14.43
N ALA A 67 0.75 4.24 -14.91
CA ALA A 67 1.39 3.47 -15.99
C ALA A 67 1.52 4.29 -17.29
N GLU A 68 0.61 5.25 -17.48
CA GLU A 68 0.54 6.15 -18.62
C GLU A 68 1.67 7.18 -18.66
N VAL A 69 2.39 7.38 -17.55
CA VAL A 69 3.52 8.31 -17.47
C VAL A 69 4.80 7.56 -17.11
N ASP A 70 4.91 7.08 -15.87
CA ASP A 70 6.01 6.29 -15.33
C ASP A 70 5.68 5.83 -13.89
N ALA A 71 6.41 4.83 -13.40
CA ALA A 71 6.33 4.37 -12.02
C ALA A 71 7.15 5.27 -11.06
N GLY A 72 6.64 5.46 -9.84
CA GLY A 72 7.37 6.12 -8.75
C GLY A 72 7.80 7.55 -9.04
N LEU A 73 6.95 8.32 -9.72
CA LEU A 73 7.19 9.73 -10.04
C LEU A 73 7.17 10.62 -8.79
N LEU A 74 6.29 10.32 -7.84
CA LEU A 74 6.24 10.97 -6.54
C LEU A 74 6.63 9.95 -5.47
N VAL A 75 7.40 10.39 -4.48
CA VAL A 75 7.88 9.54 -3.38
C VAL A 75 7.56 10.16 -2.04
N SER A 76 7.30 9.32 -1.05
CA SER A 76 7.05 9.71 0.33
C SER A 76 7.96 8.91 1.26
N LEU A 77 8.67 9.62 2.13
CA LEU A 77 9.57 9.04 3.15
C LEU A 77 8.94 9.07 4.54
N GLY A 78 7.70 9.53 4.67
CA GLY A 78 7.04 9.70 5.95
C GLY A 78 5.62 10.23 5.83
N ARG A 79 4.96 10.33 6.97
CA ARG A 79 3.58 10.78 7.10
C ARG A 79 3.49 12.13 7.81
N ASP A 80 2.39 12.83 7.60
CA ASP A 80 2.02 14.00 8.40
C ASP A 80 1.46 13.58 9.78
N GLU A 81 1.10 14.55 10.61
CA GLU A 81 0.53 14.34 11.95
C GLU A 81 -0.81 13.59 11.94
N ARG A 82 -1.48 13.52 10.77
CA ARG A 82 -2.74 12.79 10.57
C ARG A 82 -2.49 11.38 10.02
N GLY A 83 -1.23 10.96 9.91
CA GLY A 83 -0.87 9.66 9.36
C GLY A 83 -1.04 9.57 7.84
N ARG A 84 -1.03 10.67 7.08
CA ARG A 84 -1.13 10.66 5.62
C ARG A 84 0.25 10.80 4.99
N HIS A 85 0.55 10.04 3.94
CA HIS A 85 1.84 10.15 3.25
C HIS A 85 2.04 11.52 2.62
N VAL A 86 3.18 12.14 2.94
CA VAL A 86 3.62 13.40 2.31
C VAL A 86 4.52 13.05 1.14
N PHE A 87 4.05 13.33 -0.06
CA PHE A 87 4.75 13.04 -1.30
C PHE A 87 5.50 14.27 -1.83
N SER A 88 6.63 14.02 -2.47
CA SER A 88 7.38 15.00 -3.26
C SER A 88 7.85 14.40 -4.59
N PRO A 89 8.11 15.23 -5.62
CA PRO A 89 8.73 14.80 -6.86
C PRO A 89 10.04 14.03 -6.63
N ARG A 90 10.21 12.87 -7.27
CA ARG A 90 11.48 12.12 -7.18
C ARG A 90 12.67 12.85 -7.81
N SER A 91 12.41 13.81 -8.69
CA SER A 91 13.42 14.58 -9.43
C SER A 91 12.80 15.87 -9.97
N GLY A 92 13.64 16.81 -10.42
CA GLY A 92 13.20 18.07 -11.04
C GLY A 92 12.51 17.91 -12.40
N GLU A 93 12.56 16.73 -13.02
CA GLU A 93 11.85 16.46 -14.28
C GLU A 93 10.38 16.09 -14.09
N VAL A 94 10.00 15.71 -12.86
CA VAL A 94 8.63 15.37 -12.52
C VAL A 94 7.85 16.66 -12.30
N ARG A 95 6.81 16.83 -13.09
CA ARG A 95 5.90 17.96 -13.01
C ARG A 95 4.55 17.48 -12.55
N TYR A 96 3.88 18.27 -11.72
CA TYR A 96 2.52 18.01 -11.30
C TYR A 96 1.71 19.30 -11.24
N ALA A 97 0.40 19.17 -11.35
CA ALA A 97 -0.54 20.25 -11.12
C ALA A 97 -1.78 19.69 -10.42
N VAL A 98 -2.37 20.50 -9.55
CA VAL A 98 -3.66 20.20 -8.94
C VAL A 98 -4.69 21.15 -9.53
N GLY A 99 -5.73 20.59 -10.17
CA GLY A 99 -6.79 21.37 -10.80
C GLY A 99 -7.69 22.06 -9.77
N PRO A 100 -8.56 23.01 -10.19
CA PRO A 100 -9.54 23.65 -9.31
C PRO A 100 -10.54 22.66 -8.67
N ASP A 101 -10.73 21.50 -9.28
CA ASP A 101 -11.53 20.38 -8.80
C ASP A 101 -10.75 19.43 -7.86
N GLY A 102 -9.52 19.78 -7.51
CA GLY A 102 -8.63 19.00 -6.66
C GLY A 102 -7.95 17.82 -7.37
N ARG A 103 -8.16 17.62 -8.68
CA ARG A 103 -7.59 16.47 -9.40
C ARG A 103 -6.09 16.62 -9.64
N LEU A 104 -5.36 15.55 -9.38
CA LEU A 104 -3.92 15.47 -9.61
C LEU A 104 -3.61 15.13 -11.07
N LYS A 105 -2.84 16.02 -11.70
CA LYS A 105 -2.23 15.79 -13.01
C LYS A 105 -0.72 15.72 -12.90
N ILE A 106 -0.07 14.89 -13.70
CA ILE A 106 1.35 14.55 -13.55
C ILE A 106 2.00 14.26 -14.90
N GLY A 107 3.26 14.65 -15.05
CA GLY A 107 4.05 14.40 -16.26
C GLY A 107 5.54 14.26 -15.95
N LEU A 108 6.29 13.79 -16.94
CA LEU A 108 7.74 13.61 -16.87
C LEU A 108 8.41 14.29 -18.07
N GLY A 109 9.41 15.13 -17.80
CA GLY A 109 10.09 15.97 -18.80
C GLY A 109 9.23 17.15 -19.25
N ALA A 110 9.84 18.22 -19.77
CA ALA A 110 9.14 19.48 -20.07
C ALA A 110 8.11 19.39 -21.21
N GLU A 111 8.39 18.57 -22.22
CA GLU A 111 7.66 18.54 -23.50
C GLU A 111 6.34 17.75 -23.47
N LYS A 112 6.15 16.87 -22.49
CA LYS A 112 4.94 16.01 -22.43
C LYS A 112 3.77 16.73 -21.78
N PRO A 113 2.51 16.54 -22.20
CA PRO A 113 1.37 17.05 -21.46
C PRO A 113 1.26 16.36 -20.08
N LEU A 114 0.62 17.03 -19.12
CA LEU A 114 0.28 16.39 -17.84
C LEU A 114 -0.88 15.41 -18.05
N PHE A 115 -0.72 14.20 -17.54
CA PHE A 115 -1.74 13.16 -17.51
C PHE A 115 -2.64 13.30 -16.29
N ASP A 116 -3.95 13.16 -16.47
CA ASP A 116 -4.93 13.16 -15.39
C ASP A 116 -5.01 11.77 -14.73
N THR A 117 -4.58 11.69 -13.49
CA THR A 117 -4.48 10.41 -12.75
C THR A 117 -5.84 9.85 -12.32
N GLY A 118 -6.86 10.71 -12.29
CA GLY A 118 -8.13 10.44 -11.63
C GLY A 118 -8.09 10.49 -10.10
N ASP A 119 -6.93 10.68 -9.48
CA ASP A 119 -6.81 10.89 -8.02
C ASP A 119 -6.91 12.38 -7.67
N TYR A 120 -7.09 12.65 -6.39
CA TYR A 120 -7.12 13.99 -5.83
C TYR A 120 -5.82 14.30 -5.09
N ALA A 121 -5.47 15.57 -4.97
CA ALA A 121 -4.33 15.98 -4.15
C ALA A 121 -4.54 17.32 -3.43
N GLU A 122 -3.90 17.44 -2.27
CA GLU A 122 -3.80 18.65 -1.48
C GLU A 122 -2.34 19.13 -1.52
N VAL A 123 -2.10 20.40 -1.88
CA VAL A 123 -0.75 20.97 -1.94
C VAL A 123 -0.39 21.57 -0.58
N LEU A 124 0.76 21.15 -0.02
CA LEU A 124 1.25 21.61 1.28
C LEU A 124 2.31 22.71 1.20
N GLY A 125 2.72 23.12 -0.01
CA GLY A 125 3.87 24.01 -0.24
C GLY A 125 5.18 23.25 -0.45
N ASP A 126 6.23 23.93 -0.92
CA ASP A 126 7.58 23.36 -1.15
C ASP A 126 7.60 22.09 -2.03
N SER A 127 6.75 22.05 -3.05
CA SER A 127 6.56 20.86 -3.90
C SER A 127 6.06 19.60 -3.16
N ARG A 128 5.47 19.75 -1.98
CA ARG A 128 4.89 18.65 -1.19
C ARG A 128 3.38 18.56 -1.39
N LEU A 129 2.87 17.34 -1.37
CA LEU A 129 1.46 17.06 -1.56
C LEU A 129 0.98 15.83 -0.78
N ILE A 130 -0.30 15.84 -0.41
CA ILE A 130 -1.03 14.65 0.05
C ILE A 130 -1.84 14.14 -1.13
N ILE A 131 -1.76 12.84 -1.42
CA ILE A 131 -2.57 12.21 -2.47
C ILE A 131 -3.74 11.48 -1.82
N SER A 132 -4.94 11.81 -2.26
CA SER A 132 -6.17 11.10 -1.91
C SER A 132 -6.60 10.25 -3.10
N PRO A 133 -6.61 8.91 -2.97
CA PRO A 133 -7.00 8.03 -4.06
C PRO A 133 -8.44 8.30 -4.51
N ASN A 134 -8.74 8.04 -5.78
CA ASN A 134 -10.11 8.08 -6.28
C ASN A 134 -11.02 7.13 -5.46
N PRO A 135 -12.13 7.62 -4.85
CA PRO A 135 -13.00 6.79 -4.02
C PRO A 135 -13.70 5.67 -4.82
N LYS A 136 -13.81 5.80 -6.15
CA LYS A 136 -14.32 4.72 -7.02
C LYS A 136 -13.35 3.55 -7.17
N ARG A 137 -12.06 3.75 -6.83
CA ARG A 137 -11.02 2.71 -6.90
C ARG A 137 -10.66 2.16 -5.53
N TYR A 138 -10.70 3.01 -4.50
CA TYR A 138 -10.35 2.64 -3.14
C TYR A 138 -11.35 3.27 -2.19
N ALA A 139 -12.28 2.49 -1.64
CA ALA A 139 -13.26 3.03 -0.71
C ALA A 139 -12.58 3.46 0.58
N GLU A 140 -12.84 4.69 1.00
CA GLU A 140 -12.31 5.27 2.23
C GLU A 140 -12.69 4.43 3.46
N ASP A 141 -13.89 3.86 3.47
CA ASP A 141 -14.36 2.99 4.55
C ASP A 141 -13.53 1.71 4.71
N THR A 142 -13.05 1.15 3.61
CA THR A 142 -12.19 -0.03 3.65
C THR A 142 -10.82 0.34 4.22
N LEU A 143 -10.24 1.48 3.81
CA LEU A 143 -8.99 1.96 4.40
C LEU A 143 -9.12 2.23 5.89
N ARG A 144 -10.19 2.93 6.31
CA ARG A 144 -10.50 3.19 7.72
C ARG A 144 -10.66 1.90 8.52
N LEU A 145 -11.32 0.89 7.95
CA LEU A 145 -11.46 -0.43 8.56
C LEU A 145 -10.12 -1.16 8.70
N LEU A 146 -9.26 -1.11 7.68
CA LEU A 146 -7.93 -1.72 7.78
C LEU A 146 -7.06 -0.99 8.81
N ASP A 147 -7.18 0.33 8.93
CA ASP A 147 -6.46 1.14 9.91
C ASP A 147 -6.83 0.83 11.37
N THR A 148 -7.95 0.16 11.64
CA THR A 148 -8.32 -0.28 13.00
C THR A 148 -7.66 -1.60 13.42
N TRP A 149 -7.00 -2.31 12.49
CA TRP A 149 -6.39 -3.60 12.76
C TRP A 149 -5.12 -3.49 13.60
N ASP A 150 -4.97 -4.38 14.57
CA ASP A 150 -3.75 -4.53 15.35
C ASP A 150 -2.77 -5.52 14.70
N ASN A 151 -1.60 -5.70 15.33
CA ASN A 151 -0.56 -6.59 14.84
C ASN A 151 -1.01 -8.07 14.79
N ASP A 152 -1.87 -8.50 15.71
CA ASP A 152 -2.35 -9.87 15.76
C ASP A 152 -3.36 -10.14 14.63
N THR A 153 -4.22 -9.16 14.33
CA THR A 153 -5.12 -9.19 13.18
C THR A 153 -4.32 -9.23 11.87
N TRP A 154 -3.32 -8.37 11.72
CA TRP A 154 -2.42 -8.39 10.55
C TRP A 154 -1.57 -9.65 10.43
N ARG A 155 -1.22 -10.29 11.54
CA ARG A 155 -0.52 -11.59 11.53
C ARG A 155 -1.42 -12.69 10.96
N ARG A 156 -2.74 -12.62 11.19
CA ARG A 156 -3.71 -13.62 10.73
C ARG A 156 -4.23 -13.37 9.31
N ARG A 157 -4.45 -12.11 8.94
CA ARG A 157 -5.17 -11.70 7.71
C ARG A 157 -4.23 -11.04 6.70
N THR A 158 -4.55 -11.12 5.42
CA THR A 158 -3.74 -10.53 4.33
C THR A 158 -4.11 -9.09 4.01
N GLY A 159 -5.28 -8.61 4.45
CA GLY A 159 -5.86 -7.30 4.10
C GLY A 159 -6.62 -7.29 2.77
N PHE A 160 -6.69 -8.43 2.07
CA PHE A 160 -7.67 -8.65 1.00
C PHE A 160 -9.04 -8.95 1.62
N LEU A 161 -10.08 -8.34 1.05
CA LEU A 161 -11.44 -8.56 1.47
C LEU A 161 -12.39 -8.58 0.27
N VAL A 162 -13.58 -9.12 0.48
CA VAL A 162 -14.69 -9.06 -0.46
C VAL A 162 -15.94 -8.62 0.27
N ARG A 163 -16.73 -7.76 -0.38
CA ARG A 163 -18.08 -7.40 0.03
C ARG A 163 -19.08 -8.12 -0.86
N SER A 164 -20.06 -8.79 -0.28
CA SER A 164 -21.13 -9.46 -1.02
C SER A 164 -22.45 -8.75 -0.75
N GLY A 165 -22.79 -7.73 -1.54
CA GLY A 165 -23.95 -6.87 -1.28
C GLY A 165 -23.83 -6.16 0.08
N ASP A 166 -24.92 -6.07 0.83
CA ASP A 166 -24.97 -5.41 2.16
C ASP A 166 -24.36 -6.25 3.30
N SER A 167 -23.70 -7.36 2.98
CA SER A 167 -23.09 -8.22 4.00
C SER A 167 -21.80 -7.62 4.57
N GLN A 168 -21.50 -8.02 5.80
CA GLN A 168 -20.21 -7.71 6.43
C GLN A 168 -19.05 -8.17 5.54
N PRO A 169 -17.95 -7.39 5.46
CA PRO A 169 -16.79 -7.75 4.66
C PRO A 169 -16.24 -9.10 5.11
N ARG A 170 -15.80 -9.92 4.15
CA ARG A 170 -15.12 -11.19 4.41
C ARG A 170 -13.64 -11.04 4.09
N PHE A 171 -12.77 -11.43 5.01
CA PHE A 171 -11.34 -11.20 4.98
C PHE A 171 -10.58 -12.46 4.65
N GLN A 172 -9.61 -12.34 3.74
CA GLN A 172 -8.70 -13.43 3.44
C GLN A 172 -7.70 -13.64 4.59
N LEU A 173 -7.62 -14.88 5.06
CA LEU A 173 -6.60 -15.34 5.99
C LEU A 173 -5.28 -15.62 5.28
N ARG A 174 -4.16 -15.51 6.01
CA ARG A 174 -2.87 -16.03 5.55
C ARG A 174 -2.91 -17.55 5.44
N LYS A 175 -2.08 -18.11 4.56
CA LYS A 175 -2.03 -19.56 4.31
C LYS A 175 -1.72 -20.34 5.59
N GLY A 176 -2.56 -21.34 5.89
CA GLY A 176 -2.41 -22.21 7.06
C GLY A 176 -3.02 -21.69 8.36
N ILE A 177 -3.65 -20.51 8.34
CA ILE A 177 -4.40 -19.99 9.49
C ILE A 177 -5.84 -20.49 9.44
N ALA A 178 -6.31 -21.07 10.55
CA ALA A 178 -7.69 -21.51 10.70
C ALA A 178 -8.62 -20.31 11.01
N PRO A 179 -9.85 -20.27 10.44
CA PRO A 179 -10.84 -19.24 10.75
C PRO A 179 -11.27 -19.27 12.22
N LEU A 180 -11.44 -18.08 12.81
CA LEU A 180 -12.03 -17.92 14.15
C LEU A 180 -13.47 -17.39 14.10
N SER A 181 -13.90 -16.92 12.94
CA SER A 181 -15.19 -16.27 12.75
C SER A 181 -15.68 -16.38 11.31
N LYS A 182 -16.97 -16.12 11.10
CA LYS A 182 -17.65 -16.27 9.79
C LYS A 182 -17.21 -15.26 8.73
N ASP A 183 -16.63 -14.14 9.16
CA ASP A 183 -16.04 -13.12 8.30
C ASP A 183 -14.62 -13.50 7.84
N GLU A 184 -14.04 -14.58 8.33
CA GLU A 184 -12.71 -15.06 7.88
C GLU A 184 -12.86 -16.15 6.81
N VAL A 185 -12.05 -16.04 5.76
CA VAL A 185 -12.02 -16.98 4.64
C VAL A 185 -10.62 -17.53 4.51
N GLU A 186 -10.49 -18.85 4.48
CA GLU A 186 -9.20 -19.48 4.25
C GLU A 186 -8.59 -19.03 2.92
N PHE A 187 -7.27 -18.96 2.87
CA PHE A 187 -6.51 -18.39 1.76
C PHE A 187 -6.97 -18.90 0.38
N TRP A 188 -7.06 -20.22 0.21
CA TRP A 188 -7.41 -20.84 -1.06
C TRP A 188 -8.89 -20.74 -1.40
N ASP A 189 -9.77 -20.74 -0.39
CA ASP A 189 -11.20 -20.49 -0.59
C ASP A 189 -11.44 -19.07 -1.09
N PHE A 190 -10.76 -18.09 -0.50
CA PHE A 190 -10.84 -16.71 -0.94
C PHE A 190 -10.39 -16.55 -2.39
N CYS A 191 -9.26 -17.17 -2.77
CA CYS A 191 -8.77 -17.16 -4.16
C CYS A 191 -9.79 -17.76 -5.14
N ARG A 192 -10.44 -18.87 -4.77
CA ARG A 192 -11.51 -19.50 -5.58
C ARG A 192 -12.75 -18.62 -5.71
N MET A 193 -13.09 -17.86 -4.67
CA MET A 193 -14.28 -17.01 -4.66
C MET A 193 -14.12 -15.72 -5.48
N THR A 194 -12.91 -15.20 -5.60
CA THR A 194 -12.64 -13.83 -6.10
C THR A 194 -11.76 -13.78 -7.35
N ASP A 195 -11.30 -14.94 -7.83
CA ASP A 195 -10.23 -15.06 -8.83
C ASP A 195 -8.97 -14.25 -8.47
N PHE A 196 -8.72 -14.04 -7.17
CA PHE A 196 -7.59 -13.27 -6.69
C PHE A 196 -6.26 -13.95 -7.06
N CYS A 197 -5.30 -13.14 -7.48
CA CYS A 197 -3.89 -13.49 -7.54
C CYS A 197 -3.04 -12.30 -7.09
N TRP A 198 -1.82 -12.54 -6.60
CA TRP A 198 -0.94 -11.50 -6.05
C TRP A 198 -0.56 -10.38 -7.03
N THR A 199 -0.80 -10.56 -8.33
CA THR A 199 -0.60 -9.52 -9.34
C THR A 199 -1.81 -8.59 -9.50
N LYS A 200 -2.97 -8.94 -8.93
CA LYS A 200 -4.16 -8.08 -8.90
C LYS A 200 -4.09 -7.16 -7.69
N LYS A 201 -4.43 -5.88 -7.91
CA LYS A 201 -4.65 -4.93 -6.82
C LYS A 201 -5.86 -5.37 -5.99
N PRO A 202 -5.89 -5.07 -4.68
CA PRO A 202 -7.09 -5.30 -3.89
C PRO A 202 -8.23 -4.47 -4.46
N ASP A 203 -9.40 -5.11 -4.57
CA ASP A 203 -10.63 -4.38 -4.77
C ASP A 203 -11.15 -3.96 -3.40
N TRP A 204 -10.95 -2.69 -3.07
CA TRP A 204 -11.41 -2.09 -1.83
C TRP A 204 -12.68 -1.27 -2.02
N SER A 205 -13.31 -1.36 -3.21
CA SER A 205 -14.59 -0.69 -3.47
C SER A 205 -15.76 -1.26 -2.67
#